data_AF-C4R2A3-F1
#
_entry.id   AF-C4R2A3-F1
#
_cell.length_a   1.000
_cell.length_b   1.000
_cell.length_c   1.000
_cell.angle_alpha   90.00
_cell.angle_beta   90.00
_cell.angle_gamma   90.00
#
_symmetry.space_group_name_H-M   'P 1'
#
loop_
_entity.id
_entity.type
_entity.pdbx_description
1 polymer ?
#
loop_
_entity_poly.entity_id
_entity_poly.type
_entity_poly.pdbx_seq_one_letter_code
_entity_poly.pdbx_strand_id
1 'polypeptide(L)'
;MHRVVRNFHQAVRLLQETPLFLTPEKWKGLPSEKIFQLYQERVLSLGPKYTKDKHELEALLSTSKDTGFTYRQIQKIYEGGEISAYEVERKSVADDFKPQPFMFDDYPSQAHDLIDEHREQRYYNRVAAYELPQLAKFRQEFKKPSPTEKPLRFRYTTYLGESHPAERKVVLECRVSDLQLGPKESHKFKLLASVRYDHSTGLFKMSSDRFPEPTQNAKYLTQMFNRLLAESKNLKDSFEDVPLDTRHTKAKLSKKHRKKDYKFPASWNRPEDAPKPSMDVFREIYQQQKV
;
A
#
# COMPACT_ATOMS: atom_id res chain seq x y z
N MET A 1 5.19 2.79 -32.01
CA MET A 1 4.29 1.62 -31.95
C MET A 1 5.00 0.28 -32.18
N HIS A 2 5.95 0.14 -33.12
CA HIS A 2 6.58 -1.16 -33.43
C HIS A 2 7.42 -1.80 -32.29
N ARG A 3 8.04 -0.99 -31.42
CA ARG A 3 8.87 -1.47 -30.30
C ARG A 3 8.05 -2.04 -29.14
N VAL A 4 6.84 -1.52 -28.92
CA VAL A 4 5.92 -1.98 -27.86
C VAL A 4 5.26 -3.31 -28.25
N VAL A 5 4.90 -3.47 -29.54
CA VAL A 5 4.31 -4.71 -30.07
C VAL A 5 5.30 -5.88 -30.06
N ARG A 6 6.59 -5.65 -30.33
CA ARG A 6 7.65 -6.69 -30.24
C ARG A 6 7.85 -7.20 -28.81
N ASN A 7 7.86 -6.32 -27.82
CA ASN A 7 8.01 -6.71 -26.42
C ASN A 7 6.79 -7.50 -25.91
N PHE A 8 5.59 -7.17 -26.39
CA PHE A 8 4.38 -7.94 -26.09
C PHE A 8 4.43 -9.36 -26.69
N HIS A 9 4.87 -9.50 -27.94
CA HIS A 9 5.01 -10.83 -28.57
C HIS A 9 6.07 -11.70 -27.88
N GLN A 10 7.17 -11.11 -27.41
CA GLN A 10 8.22 -11.84 -26.70
C GLN A 10 7.78 -12.29 -25.30
N ALA A 11 7.05 -11.44 -24.57
CA ALA A 11 6.46 -11.79 -23.28
C ALA A 11 5.36 -12.86 -23.40
N VAL A 12 4.52 -12.78 -24.44
CA VAL A 12 3.49 -13.80 -24.72
C VAL A 12 4.13 -15.14 -25.14
N ARG A 13 5.27 -15.12 -25.85
CA ARG A 13 6.01 -16.33 -26.23
C ARG A 13 6.61 -17.04 -25.02
N LEU A 14 7.19 -16.30 -24.08
CA LEU A 14 7.69 -16.83 -22.81
C LEU A 14 6.59 -17.40 -21.91
N LEU A 15 5.35 -16.91 -22.03
CA LEU A 15 4.19 -17.44 -21.31
C LEU A 15 3.62 -18.73 -21.92
N GLN A 16 3.99 -19.07 -23.17
CA GLN A 16 3.53 -20.26 -23.88
C GLN A 16 4.55 -21.40 -23.88
N GLU A 17 5.79 -21.16 -23.47
CA GLU A 17 6.81 -22.21 -23.35
C GLU A 17 6.55 -23.01 -22.08
N THR A 18 6.35 -24.32 -22.22
CA THR A 18 6.30 -25.22 -21.06
C THR A 18 7.61 -25.10 -20.30
N PRO A 19 7.56 -24.97 -18.96
CA PRO A 19 8.77 -24.81 -18.18
C PRO A 19 9.68 -26.01 -18.40
N LEU A 20 10.98 -25.73 -18.56
CA LEU A 20 11.95 -26.73 -19.04
C LEU A 20 11.98 -28.00 -18.18
N PHE A 21 11.72 -27.88 -16.87
CA PHE A 21 11.68 -29.01 -15.94
C PHE A 21 10.54 -30.02 -16.21
N LEU A 22 9.49 -29.63 -16.95
CA LEU A 22 8.43 -30.57 -17.34
C LEU A 22 8.83 -31.42 -18.55
N THR A 23 9.85 -31.02 -19.31
CA THR A 23 10.30 -31.65 -20.55
C THR A 23 11.71 -32.23 -20.40
N PRO A 24 11.88 -33.38 -19.71
CA PRO A 24 13.18 -34.02 -19.46
C PRO A 24 13.94 -34.39 -20.73
N GLU A 25 13.25 -34.60 -21.86
CA GLU A 25 13.85 -34.83 -23.17
C GLU A 25 14.86 -33.76 -23.59
N LYS A 26 14.63 -32.51 -23.18
CA LYS A 26 15.45 -31.35 -23.56
C LYS A 26 16.65 -31.11 -22.64
N TRP A 27 16.83 -31.94 -21.61
CA TRP A 27 17.90 -31.73 -20.62
C TRP A 27 19.26 -32.25 -21.09
N LYS A 28 19.27 -33.07 -22.14
CA LYS A 28 20.49 -33.64 -22.69
C LYS A 28 21.41 -32.55 -23.25
N GLY A 29 22.67 -32.53 -22.79
CA GLY A 29 23.68 -31.58 -23.25
C GLY A 29 23.71 -30.24 -22.49
N LEU A 30 22.89 -30.08 -21.45
CA LEU A 30 23.00 -28.97 -20.52
C LEU A 30 24.17 -29.18 -19.53
N PRO A 31 24.70 -28.11 -18.91
CA PRO A 31 25.70 -28.26 -17.86
C PRO A 31 25.11 -29.00 -16.67
N SER A 32 25.94 -29.78 -15.98
CA SER A 32 25.55 -30.65 -14.86
C SER A 32 24.81 -29.91 -13.75
N GLU A 33 25.27 -28.73 -13.35
CA GLU A 33 24.57 -27.87 -12.37
C GLU A 33 23.12 -27.57 -12.78
N LYS A 34 22.91 -27.28 -14.07
CA LYS A 34 21.57 -26.95 -14.58
C LYS A 34 20.67 -28.18 -14.62
N ILE A 35 21.22 -29.35 -14.94
CA ILE A 35 20.50 -30.63 -14.90
C ILE A 35 20.02 -30.91 -13.47
N PHE A 36 20.88 -30.71 -12.46
CA PHE A 36 20.48 -30.88 -11.05
C PHE A 36 19.42 -29.88 -10.60
N GLN A 37 19.54 -28.61 -10.99
CA GLN A 37 18.51 -27.62 -10.72
C GLN A 37 17.17 -28.03 -11.33
N LEU A 38 17.15 -28.45 -12.59
CA LEU A 38 15.92 -28.89 -13.28
C LEU A 38 15.34 -30.15 -12.64
N TYR A 39 16.19 -31.09 -12.23
CA TYR A 39 15.79 -32.28 -11.47
C TYR A 39 15.13 -31.90 -10.14
N GLN A 40 15.77 -31.04 -9.35
CA GLN A 40 15.22 -30.57 -8.07
C GLN A 40 13.92 -29.79 -8.28
N GLU A 41 13.88 -28.87 -9.25
CA GLU A 41 12.67 -28.12 -9.61
C GLU A 41 11.53 -29.07 -10.00
N ARG A 42 11.83 -30.12 -10.78
CA ARG A 42 10.84 -31.13 -11.21
C ARG A 42 10.32 -31.94 -10.03
N VAL A 43 11.19 -32.44 -9.16
CA VAL A 43 10.80 -33.21 -7.97
C VAL A 43 9.99 -32.34 -7.01
N LEU A 44 10.43 -31.10 -6.73
CA LEU A 44 9.73 -30.17 -5.83
C LEU A 44 8.39 -29.72 -6.38
N SER A 45 8.31 -29.40 -7.68
CA SER A 45 7.07 -28.93 -8.30
C SER A 45 6.01 -30.03 -8.47
N LEU A 46 6.42 -31.25 -8.82
CA LEU A 46 5.52 -32.38 -9.01
C LEU A 46 5.17 -33.09 -7.70
N GLY A 47 6.06 -33.07 -6.70
CA GLY A 47 5.87 -33.67 -5.38
C GLY A 47 5.34 -35.11 -5.47
N PRO A 48 4.13 -35.42 -4.99
CA PRO A 48 3.57 -36.78 -5.04
C PRO A 48 3.21 -37.26 -6.46
N LYS A 49 3.06 -36.34 -7.42
CA LYS A 49 2.81 -36.66 -8.83
C LYS A 49 4.10 -36.91 -9.62
N TYR A 50 5.25 -36.77 -8.97
CA TYR A 50 6.53 -37.03 -9.59
C TYR A 50 6.62 -38.49 -10.05
N THR A 51 6.90 -38.68 -11.33
CA THR A 51 7.20 -39.98 -11.92
C THR A 51 8.55 -39.92 -12.60
N LYS A 52 9.31 -41.00 -12.39
CA LYS A 52 10.63 -41.17 -12.96
C LYS A 52 10.53 -41.29 -14.47
N ASP A 53 11.31 -40.49 -15.18
CA ASP A 53 11.45 -40.57 -16.62
C ASP A 53 12.83 -41.10 -17.05
N LYS A 54 12.91 -41.67 -18.26
CA LYS A 54 14.14 -42.23 -18.83
C LYS A 54 15.08 -41.14 -19.32
N HIS A 55 14.55 -40.07 -19.93
CA HIS A 55 15.37 -38.97 -20.44
C HIS A 55 15.99 -38.15 -19.31
N GLU A 56 15.28 -38.05 -18.19
CA GLU A 56 15.75 -37.50 -16.92
C GLU A 56 16.94 -38.29 -16.37
N LEU A 57 16.85 -39.62 -16.33
CA LEU A 57 17.95 -40.49 -15.93
C LEU A 57 19.16 -40.37 -16.88
N GLU A 58 18.94 -40.35 -18.20
CA GLU A 58 20.02 -40.18 -19.17
C GLU A 58 20.76 -38.84 -18.98
N ALA A 59 20.02 -37.77 -18.71
CA ALA A 59 20.59 -36.47 -18.40
C ALA A 59 21.42 -36.52 -17.10
N LEU A 60 20.92 -37.16 -16.04
CA LEU A 60 21.68 -37.34 -14.78
C LEU A 60 22.93 -38.21 -14.97
N LEU A 61 22.88 -39.26 -15.79
CA LEU A 61 24.05 -40.09 -16.07
C LEU A 61 25.15 -39.30 -16.79
N SER A 62 24.78 -38.31 -17.59
CA SER A 62 25.74 -37.43 -18.27
C SER A 62 26.58 -36.59 -17.29
N THR A 63 26.12 -36.37 -16.05
CA THR A 63 26.82 -35.58 -15.01
C THR A 63 27.86 -36.37 -14.20
N SER A 64 28.06 -37.65 -14.53
CA SER A 64 29.01 -38.55 -13.82
C SER A 64 30.45 -38.02 -13.79
N LYS A 65 30.91 -37.42 -14.89
CA LYS A 65 32.28 -36.89 -15.01
C LYS A 65 32.56 -35.74 -14.05
N ASP A 66 31.55 -34.91 -13.78
CA ASP A 66 31.70 -33.69 -12.99
C ASP A 66 31.54 -33.95 -11.48
N THR A 67 30.73 -34.94 -11.12
CA THR A 67 30.37 -35.23 -9.72
C THR A 67 31.26 -36.28 -9.06
N GLY A 68 32.06 -37.02 -9.84
CA GLY A 68 32.90 -38.12 -9.33
C GLY A 68 32.13 -39.40 -8.96
N PHE A 69 30.80 -39.42 -9.15
CA PHE A 69 29.99 -40.63 -8.98
C PHE A 69 29.98 -41.46 -10.27
N THR A 70 30.05 -42.79 -10.11
CA THR A 70 29.93 -43.72 -11.23
C THR A 70 28.49 -43.80 -11.74
N TYR A 71 28.31 -44.18 -13.01
CA TYR A 71 26.99 -44.36 -13.63
C TYR A 71 26.06 -45.26 -12.80
N ARG A 72 26.59 -46.36 -12.23
CA ARG A 72 25.82 -47.29 -11.40
C ARG A 72 25.39 -46.65 -10.08
N GLN A 73 26.23 -45.83 -9.47
CA GLN A 73 25.90 -45.12 -8.23
C GLN A 73 24.78 -44.09 -8.46
N ILE A 74 24.86 -43.30 -9.54
CA ILE A 74 23.83 -42.31 -9.90
C ILE A 74 22.50 -42.99 -10.18
N GLN A 75 22.51 -44.07 -10.98
CA GLN A 75 21.31 -44.85 -11.25
C GLN A 75 20.69 -45.41 -9.97
N LYS A 76 21.52 -45.96 -9.08
CA LYS A 76 21.08 -46.50 -7.79
C LYS A 76 20.42 -45.41 -6.92
N ILE A 77 20.98 -44.20 -6.86
CA ILE A 77 20.41 -43.06 -6.13
C ILE A 77 19.07 -42.63 -6.72
N TYR A 78 18.99 -42.51 -8.05
CA TYR A 78 17.74 -42.13 -8.73
C TYR A 78 16.62 -43.15 -8.50
N GLU A 79 16.95 -44.44 -8.51
CA GLU A 79 15.99 -45.51 -8.34
C GLU A 79 15.58 -45.71 -6.86
N GLY A 80 16.53 -45.66 -5.93
CA GLY A 80 16.29 -45.95 -4.52
C GLY A 80 16.18 -44.73 -3.60
N GLY A 81 16.23 -43.52 -4.15
CA GLY A 81 16.04 -42.27 -3.40
C GLY A 81 17.08 -42.07 -2.30
N GLU A 82 16.65 -41.45 -1.20
CA GLU A 82 17.54 -41.08 -0.08
C GLU A 82 18.27 -42.28 0.53
N ILE A 83 17.59 -43.42 0.72
CA ILE A 83 18.18 -44.63 1.31
C ILE A 83 19.38 -45.09 0.47
N SER A 84 19.24 -45.09 -0.86
CA SER A 84 20.34 -45.45 -1.75
C SER A 84 21.47 -44.43 -1.76
N ALA A 85 21.19 -43.14 -1.53
CA ALA A 85 22.23 -42.13 -1.36
C ALA A 85 23.09 -42.39 -0.12
N TYR A 86 22.47 -42.71 1.03
CA TYR A 86 23.19 -43.09 2.25
C TYR A 86 24.07 -44.34 2.04
N GLU A 87 23.57 -45.36 1.34
CA GLU A 87 24.34 -46.57 1.03
C GLU A 87 25.54 -46.29 0.13
N VAL A 88 25.37 -45.43 -0.88
CA VAL A 88 26.45 -45.05 -1.81
C VAL A 88 27.54 -44.26 -1.07
N GLU A 89 27.14 -43.35 -0.18
CA GLU A 89 28.06 -42.57 0.66
C GLU A 89 28.61 -43.34 1.87
N ARG A 90 28.14 -44.58 2.10
CA ARG A 90 28.46 -45.40 3.27
C ARG A 90 28.17 -44.69 4.61
N LYS A 91 27.13 -43.86 4.62
CA LYS A 91 26.63 -43.19 5.82
C LYS A 91 25.50 -44.01 6.42
N SER A 92 25.42 -44.03 7.75
CA SER A 92 24.25 -44.56 8.45
C SER A 92 23.04 -43.68 8.14
N VAL A 93 21.89 -44.30 7.90
CA VAL A 93 20.60 -43.60 7.81
C VAL A 93 20.13 -43.16 9.22
N ALA A 94 20.51 -43.93 10.25
CA ALA A 94 20.20 -43.59 11.63
C ALA A 94 21.13 -42.47 12.11
N ASP A 95 20.54 -41.38 12.59
CA ASP A 95 21.25 -40.34 13.33
C ASP A 95 21.62 -40.89 14.72
N ASP A 96 22.85 -40.62 15.14
CA ASP A 96 23.39 -41.06 16.42
C ASP A 96 22.89 -40.16 17.58
N PHE A 97 22.18 -39.06 17.30
CA PHE A 97 21.64 -38.07 18.25
C PHE A 97 22.70 -37.48 19.22
N LYS A 98 23.97 -37.65 18.92
CA LYS A 98 25.08 -37.12 19.73
C LYS A 98 25.30 -35.66 19.35
N PRO A 99 25.30 -34.72 20.32
CA PRO A 99 25.61 -33.33 20.03
C PRO A 99 27.05 -33.24 19.54
N GLN A 100 27.22 -32.81 18.30
CA GLN A 100 28.54 -32.49 17.77
C GLN A 100 29.06 -31.21 18.47
N PRO A 101 30.37 -31.08 18.67
CA PRO A 101 30.93 -29.84 19.20
C PRO A 101 30.63 -28.67 18.26
N PHE A 102 30.32 -27.50 18.82
CA PHE A 102 30.05 -26.30 18.03
C PHE A 102 31.32 -25.83 17.32
N MET A 103 31.27 -25.74 15.99
CA MET A 103 32.42 -25.41 15.14
C MET A 103 32.54 -23.91 14.84
N PHE A 104 31.71 -23.06 15.46
CA PHE A 104 31.65 -21.61 15.21
C PHE A 104 31.30 -21.25 13.75
N ASP A 105 30.47 -22.09 13.11
CA ASP A 105 30.05 -21.99 11.71
C ASP A 105 28.62 -21.47 11.51
N ASP A 106 27.87 -21.25 12.60
CA ASP A 106 26.52 -20.70 12.56
C ASP A 106 26.25 -19.72 13.72
N TYR A 107 25.26 -18.84 13.55
CA TYR A 107 24.83 -17.89 14.56
C TYR A 107 23.70 -18.46 15.43
N PRO A 108 23.58 -18.02 16.70
CA PRO A 108 22.39 -18.32 17.49
C PRO A 108 21.15 -17.61 16.93
N SER A 109 19.95 -18.13 17.26
CA SER A 109 18.67 -17.61 16.75
C SER A 109 18.51 -16.10 16.88
N GLN A 110 18.86 -15.51 18.02
CA GLN A 110 18.75 -14.05 18.23
C GLN A 110 19.65 -13.25 17.28
N ALA A 111 20.81 -13.79 16.91
CA ALA A 111 21.70 -13.14 15.96
C ALA A 111 21.18 -13.30 14.52
N HIS A 112 20.52 -14.41 14.18
CA HIS A 112 19.79 -14.54 12.92
C HIS A 112 18.66 -13.51 12.81
N ASP A 113 17.88 -13.28 13.88
CA ASP A 113 16.83 -12.25 13.89
C ASP A 113 17.39 -10.86 13.58
N LEU A 114 18.53 -10.49 14.18
CA LEU A 114 19.20 -9.21 13.92
C LEU A 114 19.75 -9.11 12.49
N ILE A 115 20.29 -10.22 11.97
CA ILE A 115 20.77 -10.29 10.58
C ILE A 115 19.58 -10.10 9.62
N ASP A 116 18.44 -10.70 9.91
CA ASP A 116 17.24 -10.60 9.08
C ASP A 116 16.61 -9.21 9.14
N GLU A 117 16.54 -8.57 10.32
CA GLU A 117 16.15 -7.15 10.44
C GLU A 117 17.09 -6.26 9.61
N HIS A 118 18.39 -6.50 9.67
CA HIS A 118 19.35 -5.74 8.88
C HIS A 118 19.20 -6.00 7.36
N ARG A 119 18.86 -7.24 6.95
CA ARG A 119 18.54 -7.57 5.56
C ARG A 119 17.28 -6.86 5.09
N GLU A 120 16.24 -6.79 5.92
CA GLU A 120 15.00 -6.06 5.66
C GLU A 120 15.28 -4.56 5.51
N GLN A 121 16.05 -3.97 6.41
CA GLN A 121 16.48 -2.57 6.31
C GLN A 121 17.21 -2.31 4.98
N ARG A 122 18.16 -3.18 4.61
CA ARG A 122 18.89 -3.07 3.34
C ARG A 122 17.98 -3.25 2.12
N TYR A 123 16.97 -4.10 2.22
CA TYR A 123 15.95 -4.25 1.18
C TYR A 123 15.18 -2.93 0.99
N TYR A 124 14.67 -2.32 2.05
CA TYR A 124 13.98 -1.03 1.95
C TYR A 124 14.88 0.10 1.48
N ASN A 125 16.16 0.11 1.87
CA ASN A 125 17.14 1.05 1.33
C ASN A 125 17.32 0.88 -0.19
N ARG A 126 17.31 -0.37 -0.69
CA ARG A 126 17.38 -0.66 -2.13
C ARG A 126 16.11 -0.20 -2.85
N VAL A 127 14.93 -0.49 -2.31
CA VAL A 127 13.65 -0.02 -2.85
C VAL A 127 13.63 1.51 -2.91
N ALA A 128 14.08 2.17 -1.85
CA ALA A 128 14.18 3.63 -1.79
C ALA A 128 15.13 4.20 -2.84
N ALA A 129 16.30 3.58 -3.05
CA ALA A 129 17.30 4.05 -4.00
C ALA A 129 16.92 3.81 -5.47
N TYR A 130 16.29 2.67 -5.79
CA TYR A 130 16.12 2.25 -7.18
C TYR A 130 14.67 2.19 -7.66
N GLU A 131 13.70 1.94 -6.78
CA GLU A 131 12.28 1.81 -7.16
C GLU A 131 11.51 3.11 -6.95
N LEU A 132 11.69 3.81 -5.81
CA LEU A 132 11.00 5.08 -5.56
C LEU A 132 11.26 6.15 -6.62
N PRO A 133 12.49 6.31 -7.18
CA PRO A 133 12.69 7.24 -8.29
C PRO A 133 11.93 6.85 -9.56
N GLN A 134 11.62 5.56 -9.75
CA GLN A 134 10.79 5.13 -10.88
C GLN A 134 9.32 5.51 -10.67
N LEU A 135 8.83 5.57 -9.43
CA LEU A 135 7.49 6.06 -9.13
C LEU A 135 7.29 7.52 -9.54
N ALA A 136 8.36 8.33 -9.59
CA ALA A 136 8.29 9.71 -10.06
C ALA A 136 7.78 9.83 -11.51
N LYS A 137 7.91 8.78 -12.34
CA LYS A 137 7.35 8.72 -13.69
C LYS A 137 5.82 8.79 -13.69
N PHE A 138 5.17 8.37 -12.60
CA PHE A 138 3.71 8.39 -12.44
C PHE A 138 3.21 9.60 -11.65
N ARG A 139 4.06 10.61 -11.42
CA ARG A 139 3.71 11.84 -10.71
C ARG A 139 2.67 12.65 -11.50
N GLN A 140 1.66 13.16 -10.79
CA GLN A 140 0.65 14.07 -11.33
C GLN A 140 0.69 15.39 -10.56
N GLU A 141 0.55 16.52 -11.24
CA GLU A 141 0.43 17.83 -10.59
C GLU A 141 -0.93 17.95 -9.89
N PHE A 142 -0.93 18.53 -8.68
CA PHE A 142 -2.17 18.75 -7.95
C PHE A 142 -2.99 19.89 -8.59
N LYS A 143 -4.05 19.52 -9.30
CA LYS A 143 -5.03 20.46 -9.84
C LYS A 143 -6.09 20.75 -8.79
N LYS A 144 -5.96 21.88 -8.10
CA LYS A 144 -6.91 22.31 -7.07
C LYS A 144 -8.31 22.45 -7.70
N PRO A 145 -9.34 21.76 -7.18
CA PRO A 145 -10.71 21.97 -7.63
C PRO A 145 -11.17 23.37 -7.20
N SER A 146 -11.82 24.09 -8.12
CA SER A 146 -12.41 25.38 -7.77
C SER A 146 -13.56 25.13 -6.76
N PRO A 147 -13.62 25.87 -5.64
CA PRO A 147 -14.67 25.67 -4.64
C PRO A 147 -16.08 25.90 -5.19
N THR A 148 -16.19 26.79 -6.19
CA THR A 148 -17.46 27.13 -6.84
C THR A 148 -17.98 26.02 -7.75
N GLU A 149 -17.14 25.41 -8.59
CA GLU A 149 -17.60 24.36 -9.53
C GLU A 149 -17.78 23.02 -8.81
N LYS A 150 -16.94 22.73 -7.81
CA LYS A 150 -16.95 21.47 -7.05
C LYS A 150 -17.06 21.74 -5.54
N PRO A 151 -18.22 22.24 -5.05
CA PRO A 151 -18.40 22.60 -3.64
C PRO A 151 -18.59 21.39 -2.72
N LEU A 152 -18.83 20.19 -3.29
CA LEU A 152 -19.07 18.96 -2.54
C LEU A 152 -17.76 18.22 -2.27
N ARG A 153 -17.57 17.83 -1.01
CA ARG A 153 -16.50 16.93 -0.57
C ARG A 153 -17.11 15.62 -0.11
N PHE A 154 -16.68 14.53 -0.75
CA PHE A 154 -16.99 13.17 -0.30
C PHE A 154 -15.77 12.61 0.43
N ARG A 155 -15.99 12.08 1.63
CA ARG A 155 -14.97 11.37 2.40
C ARG A 155 -15.33 9.89 2.47
N TYR A 156 -14.43 9.09 1.92
CA TYR A 156 -14.43 7.63 2.00
C TYR A 156 -13.44 7.19 3.10
N THR A 157 -13.59 5.98 3.60
CA THR A 157 -12.69 5.40 4.61
C THR A 157 -12.45 3.96 4.21
N THR A 158 -11.19 3.58 4.04
CA THR A 158 -10.77 2.25 3.60
C THR A 158 -9.83 1.66 4.65
N TYR A 159 -10.01 0.39 4.99
CA TYR A 159 -9.16 -0.34 5.94
C TYR A 159 -8.29 -1.30 5.12
N LEU A 160 -7.01 -0.94 4.93
CA LEU A 160 -6.12 -1.68 4.03
C LEU A 160 -5.82 -3.07 4.60
N GLY A 161 -6.26 -4.11 3.90
CA GLY A 161 -6.05 -5.51 4.30
C GLY A 161 -7.11 -6.09 5.23
N GLU A 162 -8.08 -5.29 5.68
CA GLU A 162 -9.13 -5.70 6.62
C GLU A 162 -10.53 -5.39 6.05
N SER A 163 -11.47 -6.33 6.22
CA SER A 163 -12.88 -6.07 5.90
C SER A 163 -13.58 -5.49 7.13
N HIS A 164 -13.83 -4.18 7.13
CA HIS A 164 -14.43 -3.49 8.26
C HIS A 164 -15.81 -2.89 7.89
N PRO A 165 -16.88 -3.12 8.69
CA PRO A 165 -18.23 -2.68 8.33
C PRO A 165 -18.38 -1.15 8.21
N ALA A 166 -17.51 -0.36 8.86
CA ALA A 166 -17.52 1.09 8.73
C ALA A 166 -16.93 1.61 7.40
N GLU A 167 -16.33 0.76 6.56
CA GLU A 167 -15.80 1.13 5.24
C GLU A 167 -16.90 1.59 4.28
N ARG A 168 -18.09 1.01 4.38
CA ARG A 168 -19.22 1.38 3.52
C ARG A 168 -19.77 2.79 3.81
N LYS A 169 -19.45 3.37 4.97
CA LYS A 169 -19.94 4.68 5.38
C LYS A 169 -19.29 5.79 4.55
N VAL A 170 -20.13 6.59 3.88
CA VAL A 170 -19.68 7.78 3.15
C VAL A 170 -20.17 9.04 3.83
N VAL A 171 -19.34 10.08 3.82
CA VAL A 171 -19.68 11.40 4.35
C VAL A 171 -19.64 12.43 3.24
N LEU A 172 -20.73 13.18 3.08
CA LEU A 172 -20.83 14.36 2.22
C LEU A 172 -20.74 15.61 3.09
N GLU A 173 -19.88 16.54 2.70
CA GLU A 173 -19.76 17.86 3.31
C GLU A 173 -19.70 18.95 2.25
N CYS A 174 -20.34 20.08 2.51
CA CYS A 174 -20.27 21.26 1.65
C CYS A 174 -20.43 22.54 2.48
N ARG A 175 -19.78 23.63 2.07
CA ARG A 175 -20.02 24.93 2.69
C ARG A 175 -21.19 25.60 1.97
N VAL A 176 -22.14 26.14 2.73
CA VAL A 176 -23.36 26.72 2.14
C VAL A 176 -23.07 27.97 1.30
N SER A 177 -21.99 28.71 1.61
CA SER A 177 -21.54 29.85 0.81
C SER A 177 -21.10 29.45 -0.60
N ASP A 178 -20.55 28.25 -0.76
CA ASP A 178 -19.93 27.80 -2.01
C ASP A 178 -21.00 27.32 -3.01
N LEU A 179 -22.24 27.12 -2.55
CA LEU A 179 -23.40 26.74 -3.37
C LEU A 179 -24.00 27.92 -4.16
N GLN A 180 -23.58 29.15 -3.89
CA GLN A 180 -24.05 30.38 -4.57
C GLN A 180 -25.58 30.53 -4.63
N LEU A 181 -26.27 30.09 -3.57
CA LEU A 181 -27.72 30.26 -3.43
C LEU A 181 -28.07 31.71 -3.09
N GLY A 182 -29.24 32.17 -3.53
CA GLY A 182 -29.78 33.48 -3.11
C GLY A 182 -29.95 33.55 -1.58
N PRO A 183 -30.08 34.74 -0.97
CA PRO A 183 -30.17 34.87 0.50
C PRO A 183 -31.37 34.11 1.08
N LYS A 184 -32.53 34.17 0.41
CA LYS A 184 -33.76 33.45 0.80
C LYS A 184 -33.60 31.94 0.66
N GLU A 185 -33.07 31.48 -0.48
CA GLU A 185 -32.80 30.06 -0.75
C GLU A 185 -31.78 29.49 0.24
N SER A 186 -30.71 30.24 0.53
CA SER A 186 -29.68 29.87 1.50
C SER A 186 -30.24 29.76 2.91
N HIS A 187 -31.14 30.68 3.29
CA HIS A 187 -31.84 30.62 4.58
C HIS A 187 -32.70 29.36 4.68
N LYS A 188 -33.54 29.12 3.67
CA LYS A 188 -34.37 27.91 3.58
C LYS A 188 -33.55 26.62 3.60
N PHE A 189 -32.43 26.58 2.87
CA PHE A 189 -31.50 25.45 2.88
C PHE A 189 -30.99 25.14 4.30
N LYS A 190 -30.58 26.18 5.05
CA LYS A 190 -30.07 26.02 6.42
C LYS A 190 -31.15 25.50 7.37
N LEU A 191 -32.40 25.97 7.21
CA LEU A 191 -33.54 25.49 7.99
C LEU A 191 -33.84 24.01 7.71
N LEU A 192 -33.92 23.61 6.43
CA LEU A 192 -34.15 22.21 6.03
C LEU A 192 -33.00 21.29 6.46
N ALA A 193 -31.77 21.79 6.47
CA ALA A 193 -30.60 21.04 6.95
C ALA A 193 -30.65 20.79 8.47
N SER A 194 -31.24 21.71 9.24
CA SER A 194 -31.42 21.59 10.70
C SER A 194 -30.09 21.23 11.39
N VAL A 195 -30.06 20.14 12.17
CA VAL A 195 -28.90 19.68 12.95
C VAL A 195 -27.65 19.39 12.09
N ARG A 196 -27.84 19.15 10.78
CA ARG A 196 -26.75 18.87 9.83
C ARG A 196 -25.98 20.11 9.40
N TYR A 197 -26.53 21.30 9.62
CA TYR A 197 -25.84 22.57 9.36
C TYR A 197 -25.18 23.10 10.63
N ASP A 198 -23.91 23.50 10.53
CA ASP A 198 -23.19 24.18 11.60
C ASP A 198 -23.08 25.68 11.28
N HIS A 199 -23.80 26.51 12.03
CA HIS A 199 -23.79 27.97 11.82
C HIS A 199 -22.44 28.63 12.15
N SER A 200 -21.59 27.98 12.96
CA SER A 200 -20.30 28.55 13.35
C SER A 200 -19.25 28.43 12.26
N THR A 201 -19.25 27.30 11.53
CA THR A 201 -18.31 27.03 10.43
C THR A 201 -18.94 27.22 9.04
N GLY A 202 -20.25 27.39 8.96
CA GLY A 202 -21.02 27.45 7.71
C GLY A 202 -21.05 26.12 6.95
N LEU A 203 -20.77 25.00 7.63
CA LEU A 203 -20.61 23.69 7.02
C LEU A 203 -21.90 22.88 7.14
N PHE A 204 -22.38 22.37 6.02
CA PHE A 204 -23.38 21.31 5.97
C PHE A 204 -22.69 19.96 5.88
N LYS A 205 -23.10 19.00 6.70
CA LYS A 205 -22.52 17.65 6.73
C LYS A 205 -23.58 16.59 6.94
N MET A 206 -23.55 15.55 6.12
CA MET A 206 -24.37 14.35 6.28
C MET A 206 -23.62 13.08 5.90
N SER A 207 -24.04 11.93 6.41
CA SER A 207 -23.41 10.64 6.13
C SER A 207 -24.44 9.56 5.95
N SER A 208 -24.11 8.54 5.15
CA SER A 208 -24.94 7.35 4.94
C SER A 208 -24.12 6.10 5.20
N ASP A 209 -24.70 5.17 5.94
CA ASP A 209 -24.22 3.81 6.20
C ASP A 209 -25.32 2.76 5.92
N ARG A 210 -26.30 3.13 5.08
CA ARG A 210 -27.53 2.34 4.85
C ARG A 210 -27.30 1.18 3.91
N PHE A 211 -26.45 1.35 2.92
CA PHE A 211 -26.22 0.38 1.84
C PHE A 211 -24.93 -0.40 2.05
N PRO A 212 -24.82 -1.64 1.55
CA PRO A 212 -23.60 -2.44 1.65
C PRO A 212 -22.39 -1.82 0.94
N GLU A 213 -22.60 -1.22 -0.22
CA GLU A 213 -21.51 -0.63 -1.01
C GLU A 213 -21.34 0.87 -0.73
N PRO A 214 -20.10 1.38 -0.61
CA PRO A 214 -19.84 2.81 -0.42
C PRO A 214 -20.31 3.65 -1.62
N THR A 215 -20.25 3.11 -2.83
CA THR A 215 -20.76 3.75 -4.06
C THR A 215 -22.26 4.01 -3.98
N GLN A 216 -23.03 3.05 -3.46
CA GLN A 216 -24.47 3.18 -3.26
C GLN A 216 -24.79 4.23 -2.18
N ASN A 217 -24.05 4.22 -1.06
CA ASN A 217 -24.18 5.25 -0.04
C ASN A 217 -23.86 6.65 -0.57
N ALA A 218 -22.83 6.80 -1.40
CA ALA A 218 -22.51 8.07 -2.05
C ALA A 218 -23.64 8.54 -2.98
N LYS A 219 -24.19 7.63 -3.81
CA LYS A 219 -25.32 7.94 -4.71
C LYS A 219 -26.56 8.40 -3.94
N TYR A 220 -26.88 7.72 -2.85
CA TYR A 220 -27.99 8.10 -1.97
C TYR A 220 -27.79 9.50 -1.37
N LEU A 221 -26.58 9.82 -0.90
CA LEU A 221 -26.26 11.16 -0.40
C LEU A 221 -26.41 12.22 -1.49
N THR A 222 -25.98 11.95 -2.72
CA THR A 222 -26.15 12.87 -3.85
C THR A 222 -27.63 13.11 -4.17
N GLN A 223 -28.45 12.06 -4.18
CA GLN A 223 -29.90 12.19 -4.40
C GLN A 223 -30.57 13.02 -3.31
N MET A 224 -30.23 12.77 -2.04
CA MET A 224 -30.76 13.52 -0.91
C MET A 224 -30.32 14.98 -0.96
N PHE A 225 -29.06 15.24 -1.31
CA PHE A 225 -28.53 16.59 -1.47
C PHE A 225 -29.26 17.35 -2.59
N ASN A 226 -29.46 16.73 -3.75
CA ASN A 226 -30.17 17.33 -4.86
C ASN A 226 -31.62 17.65 -4.51
N ARG A 227 -32.28 16.76 -3.74
CA ARG A 227 -33.64 17.02 -3.23
C ARG A 227 -33.66 18.22 -2.29
N LEU A 228 -32.73 18.28 -1.34
CA LEU A 228 -32.60 19.42 -0.42
C LEU A 228 -32.33 20.73 -1.18
N LEU A 229 -31.50 20.69 -2.22
CA LEU A 229 -31.20 21.83 -3.07
C LEU A 229 -32.43 22.27 -3.88
N ALA A 230 -33.17 21.33 -4.48
CA ALA A 230 -34.40 21.62 -5.20
C ALA A 230 -35.47 22.25 -4.28
N GLU A 231 -35.65 21.73 -3.07
CA GLU A 231 -36.58 22.30 -2.09
C GLU A 231 -36.14 23.69 -1.63
N SER A 232 -34.83 23.94 -1.50
CA SER A 232 -34.32 25.26 -1.13
C SER A 232 -34.57 26.33 -2.19
N LYS A 233 -34.58 25.95 -3.48
CA LYS A 233 -34.91 26.85 -4.61
C LYS A 233 -36.41 27.04 -4.81
N ASN A 234 -37.24 26.15 -4.26
CA ASN A 234 -38.69 26.30 -4.33
C ASN A 234 -39.16 27.38 -3.34
N LEU A 235 -39.39 28.60 -3.82
CA LEU A 235 -39.78 29.75 -2.98
C LEU A 235 -41.30 29.88 -2.75
N LYS A 236 -42.11 28.85 -3.06
CA LYS A 236 -43.55 28.85 -2.75
C LYS A 236 -43.81 29.04 -1.25
N ASP A 237 -42.94 28.46 -0.43
CA ASP A 237 -42.87 28.67 1.02
C ASP A 237 -41.42 29.05 1.37
N SER A 238 -41.20 30.32 1.71
CA SER A 238 -39.87 30.93 1.84
C SER A 238 -39.24 30.69 3.22
N PHE A 239 -40.04 30.37 4.24
CA PHE A 239 -39.60 30.25 5.64
C PHE A 239 -38.80 31.47 6.16
N GLU A 240 -39.23 32.68 5.80
CA GLU A 240 -38.58 33.94 6.26
C GLU A 240 -38.95 34.29 7.70
N ASP A 241 -40.11 33.84 8.15
CA ASP A 241 -40.66 34.00 9.49
C ASP A 241 -40.00 33.08 10.53
N VAL A 242 -39.34 32.00 10.09
CA VAL A 242 -38.71 31.02 10.98
C VAL A 242 -37.24 31.35 11.22
N PRO A 243 -36.81 31.69 12.45
CA PRO A 243 -35.41 31.96 12.72
C PRO A 243 -34.56 30.68 12.67
N LEU A 244 -33.27 30.83 12.32
CA LEU A 244 -32.33 29.72 12.30
C LEU A 244 -32.12 29.13 13.71
N ASP A 245 -32.41 27.84 13.87
CA ASP A 245 -32.13 27.13 15.12
C ASP A 245 -30.62 26.86 15.27
N THR A 246 -30.05 27.31 16.40
CA THR A 246 -28.63 27.20 16.76
C THR A 246 -28.41 26.42 18.06
N ARG A 247 -29.42 25.72 18.56
CA ARG A 247 -29.34 25.00 19.86
C ARG A 247 -28.33 23.85 19.82
N HIS A 248 -28.30 23.06 18.75
CA HIS A 248 -27.43 21.88 18.61
C HIS A 248 -25.94 22.25 18.54
N THR A 249 -25.61 23.33 17.84
CA THR A 249 -24.25 23.86 17.75
C THR A 249 -23.79 24.45 19.07
N LYS A 250 -24.63 25.22 19.78
CA LYS A 250 -24.34 25.72 21.13
C LYS A 250 -24.08 24.57 22.10
N ALA A 251 -24.91 23.52 22.07
CA ALA A 251 -24.71 22.31 22.88
C ALA A 251 -23.43 21.55 22.50
N LYS A 252 -23.05 21.51 21.22
CA LYS A 252 -21.78 20.93 20.77
C LYS A 252 -20.59 21.75 21.25
N LEU A 253 -20.69 23.08 21.19
CA LEU A 253 -19.63 24.01 21.63
C LEU A 253 -19.46 23.98 23.15
N SER A 254 -20.54 23.84 23.92
CA SER A 254 -20.45 23.72 25.39
C SER A 254 -19.81 22.40 25.84
N LYS A 255 -20.01 21.32 25.08
CA LYS A 255 -19.36 20.02 25.33
C LYS A 255 -17.87 20.00 24.99
N LYS A 256 -17.39 20.90 24.12
CA LYS A 256 -15.96 20.99 23.82
C LYS A 256 -15.24 21.58 25.04
N HIS A 257 -14.32 20.83 25.65
CA HIS A 257 -13.53 21.33 26.77
C HIS A 257 -12.76 22.61 26.38
N ARG A 258 -12.92 23.65 27.21
CA ARG A 258 -12.23 24.96 27.20
C ARG A 258 -12.15 25.64 25.82
N LYS A 259 -13.08 26.56 25.56
CA LYS A 259 -12.95 27.57 24.49
C LYS A 259 -11.77 28.50 24.82
N LYS A 260 -10.67 28.41 24.06
CA LYS A 260 -9.51 29.30 24.18
C LYS A 260 -9.73 30.59 23.37
N ASP A 261 -10.81 31.31 23.70
CA ASP A 261 -11.17 32.55 23.01
C ASP A 261 -10.40 33.77 23.56
N TYR A 262 -9.68 33.60 24.68
CA TYR A 262 -8.82 34.64 25.24
C TYR A 262 -7.63 34.90 24.31
N LYS A 263 -7.41 36.16 23.95
CA LYS A 263 -6.25 36.62 23.18
C LYS A 263 -5.42 37.54 24.06
N PHE A 264 -4.11 37.56 23.82
CA PHE A 264 -3.25 38.56 24.46
C PHE A 264 -3.70 39.96 24.04
N PRO A 265 -3.92 40.89 24.98
CA PRO A 265 -4.34 42.24 24.64
C PRO A 265 -3.30 42.92 23.75
N ALA A 266 -3.75 43.48 22.61
CA ALA A 266 -2.85 44.15 21.68
C ALA A 266 -2.15 45.37 22.32
N SER A 267 -2.78 46.03 23.29
CA SER A 267 -2.21 47.15 24.04
C SER A 267 -1.08 46.76 24.98
N TRP A 268 -0.95 45.47 25.33
CA TRP A 268 0.14 44.96 26.17
C TRP A 268 1.35 44.50 25.35
N ASN A 269 1.24 44.55 24.02
CA ASN A 269 2.40 44.31 23.17
C ASN A 269 3.41 45.43 23.43
N ARG A 270 4.60 45.06 23.91
CA ARG A 270 5.75 45.96 24.06
C ARG A 270 6.76 45.65 22.97
N PRO A 271 6.61 46.21 21.75
CA PRO A 271 7.57 46.00 20.68
C PRO A 271 8.95 46.59 21.01
N GLU A 272 9.01 47.55 21.93
CA GLU A 272 10.26 48.13 22.46
C GLU A 272 11.11 47.14 23.27
N ASP A 273 10.46 46.19 23.96
CA ASP A 273 11.12 45.11 24.70
C ASP A 273 11.52 43.94 23.78
N ALA A 274 11.16 43.99 22.49
CA ALA A 274 11.53 42.94 21.55
C ALA A 274 13.07 42.90 21.39
N PRO A 275 13.68 41.71 21.42
CA PRO A 275 15.12 41.59 21.25
C PRO A 275 15.52 42.12 19.88
N LYS A 276 16.31 43.19 19.87
CA LYS A 276 16.89 43.72 18.63
C LYS A 276 17.80 42.63 18.01
N PRO A 277 17.78 42.45 16.68
CA PRO A 277 18.63 41.46 16.06
C PRO A 277 20.10 41.78 16.38
N SER A 278 20.81 40.84 16.98
CA SER A 278 22.25 40.95 17.19
C SER A 278 22.98 40.75 15.85
N MET A 279 23.95 41.61 15.57
CA MET A 279 24.82 41.46 14.41
C MET A 279 25.68 40.20 14.56
N ASP A 280 25.44 39.20 13.72
CA ASP A 280 26.29 38.02 13.61
C ASP A 280 27.37 38.31 12.58
N VAL A 281 28.52 38.78 13.08
CA VAL A 281 29.66 39.21 12.26
C VAL A 281 30.15 38.08 11.34
N PHE A 282 30.14 36.83 11.81
CA PHE A 282 30.57 35.69 11.00
C PHE A 282 29.61 35.40 9.86
N ARG A 283 28.30 35.54 10.10
CA ARG A 283 27.29 35.38 9.07
C ARG A 283 27.39 36.46 8.00
N GLU A 284 27.67 37.71 8.38
CA GLU A 284 27.86 38.80 7.42
C GLU A 284 29.13 38.62 6.59
N ILE A 285 30.25 38.26 7.22
CA ILE A 285 31.50 37.96 6.51
C ILE A 285 31.29 36.82 5.51
N TYR A 286 30.61 35.75 5.93
CA TYR A 286 30.30 34.62 5.05
C TYR A 286 29.37 35.01 3.88
N GLN A 287 28.46 35.96 4.09
CA GLN A 287 27.63 36.51 3.02
C GLN A 287 28.42 37.40 2.05
N GLN A 288 29.36 38.20 2.55
CA GLN A 288 30.22 39.07 1.74
C GLN A 288 31.20 38.26 0.87
N GLN A 289 31.68 37.11 1.34
CA GLN A 289 32.57 36.22 0.57
C GLN A 289 31.86 35.43 -0.54
N LYS A 290 30.51 35.39 -0.54
CA LYS A 290 29.70 34.66 -1.53
C LYS A 290 29.28 35.53 -2.74
N VAL A 291 29.54 36.84 -2.69
CA VAL A 291 29.36 37.79 -3.81
C VAL A 291 30.66 37.88 -4.59
#